data_AF-A0A7W0EQK3-F1
#
_entry.id   AF-A0A7W0EQK3-F1
#
_cell.length_a   1.000
_cell.length_b   1.000
_cell.length_c   1.000
_cell.angle_alpha   90.00
_cell.angle_beta   90.00
_cell.angle_gamma   90.00
#
_symmetry.space_group_name_H-M   'P 1'
#
loop_
_entity.id
_entity.type
_entity.pdbx_description
1 polymer ?
#
loop_
_entity_poly.entity_id
_entity_poly.type
_entity_poly.pdbx_seq_one_letter_code
_entity_poly.pdbx_strand_id
1 'polypeptide(L)'
;MKKRTMPIVAYAVCSVLLFCACGNSDVNFVKNGTMNGYETTTISKAFDASFDETKWEVFESKKGEKVVQFAGKISEDLHKSASRIIAAELGIGVKDEIAQYGSYEAYLVVCRVISYERAAELAEKLGFKPDETNEQVMNAVFNDFLTNFWKQGTPVTVQWIITPDGKGFNLSHMSSNAWEGMEFSKILTIIYS
;
A
#
# COMPACT_ATOMS: atom_id res chain seq x y z
N MET A 1 -14.17 -44.77 -55.56
CA MET A 1 -13.48 -43.90 -54.58
C MET A 1 -14.30 -42.61 -54.42
N LYS A 2 -14.83 -42.37 -53.21
CA LYS A 2 -15.84 -41.34 -52.91
C LYS A 2 -15.12 -40.06 -52.45
N LYS A 3 -15.11 -38.99 -53.26
CA LYS A 3 -14.59 -37.68 -52.84
C LYS A 3 -15.60 -37.04 -51.87
N ARG A 4 -15.20 -36.91 -50.60
CA ARG A 4 -15.96 -36.16 -49.59
C ARG A 4 -15.56 -34.69 -49.67
N THR A 5 -16.50 -33.85 -50.06
CA THR A 5 -16.46 -32.39 -49.89
C THR A 5 -16.79 -32.06 -48.43
N MET A 6 -15.93 -31.30 -47.77
CA MET A 6 -16.20 -30.67 -46.46
C MET A 6 -16.41 -29.17 -46.68
N PRO A 7 -17.49 -28.55 -46.17
CA PRO A 7 -17.63 -27.10 -46.18
C PRO A 7 -16.82 -26.49 -45.03
N ILE A 8 -15.94 -25.56 -45.38
CA ILE A 8 -15.24 -24.68 -44.43
C ILE A 8 -16.31 -23.75 -43.84
N VAL A 9 -16.74 -24.07 -42.62
CA VAL A 9 -17.56 -23.17 -41.80
C VAL A 9 -16.68 -21.99 -41.43
N ALA A 10 -16.88 -20.88 -42.13
CA ALA A 10 -16.28 -19.60 -41.80
C ALA A 10 -16.85 -19.12 -40.46
N TYR A 11 -16.14 -19.40 -39.38
CA TYR A 11 -16.34 -18.71 -38.11
C TYR A 11 -15.94 -17.25 -38.31
N ALA A 12 -16.92 -16.41 -38.62
CA ALA A 12 -16.85 -14.98 -38.38
C ALA A 12 -16.79 -14.78 -36.85
N VAL A 13 -15.58 -14.83 -36.31
CA VAL A 13 -15.28 -14.33 -34.97
C VAL A 13 -15.49 -12.82 -35.04
N CYS A 14 -16.69 -12.40 -34.67
CA CYS A 14 -17.04 -11.02 -34.45
C CYS A 14 -16.19 -10.51 -33.28
N SER A 15 -15.02 -9.97 -33.61
CA SER A 15 -14.14 -9.26 -32.69
C SER A 15 -14.87 -8.02 -32.15
N VAL A 16 -15.68 -8.22 -31.13
CA VAL A 16 -16.17 -7.15 -30.26
C VAL A 16 -15.03 -6.75 -29.34
N LEU A 17 -14.03 -6.06 -29.90
CA LEU A 17 -13.13 -5.22 -29.12
C LEU A 17 -13.82 -3.86 -28.96
N LEU A 18 -14.77 -3.80 -28.02
CA LEU A 18 -15.24 -2.55 -27.45
C LEU A 18 -14.08 -1.96 -26.62
N PHE A 19 -13.16 -1.27 -27.28
CA PHE A 19 -12.32 -0.28 -26.61
C PHE A 19 -13.22 0.91 -26.27
N CYS A 20 -13.96 0.82 -25.16
CA CYS A 20 -14.53 1.97 -24.50
C CYS A 20 -13.39 2.86 -24.03
N ALA A 21 -13.04 3.85 -24.84
CA ALA A 21 -12.07 4.90 -24.56
C ALA A 21 -12.57 5.92 -23.50
N CYS A 22 -13.23 5.45 -22.43
CA CYS A 22 -13.67 6.27 -21.30
C CYS A 22 -12.65 6.30 -20.14
N GLY A 23 -11.50 5.64 -20.29
CA GLY A 23 -10.55 5.42 -19.19
C GLY A 23 -9.94 6.68 -18.54
N ASN A 24 -10.00 7.85 -19.18
CA ASN A 24 -9.38 9.07 -18.62
C ASN A 24 -10.32 9.92 -17.77
N SER A 25 -11.64 9.95 -18.03
CA SER A 25 -12.52 10.89 -17.30
C SER A 25 -12.70 10.48 -15.84
N ASP A 26 -12.87 9.19 -15.59
CA ASP A 26 -13.09 8.63 -14.26
C ASP A 26 -11.80 8.66 -13.42
N VAL A 27 -10.65 8.38 -14.03
CA VAL A 27 -9.33 8.56 -13.39
C VAL A 27 -9.15 10.02 -12.99
N ASN A 28 -9.37 10.96 -13.90
CA ASN A 28 -9.22 12.38 -13.61
C ASN A 28 -10.19 12.84 -12.52
N PHE A 29 -11.42 12.30 -12.50
CA PHE A 29 -12.39 12.59 -11.45
C PHE A 29 -11.87 12.20 -10.06
N VAL A 30 -11.32 10.99 -9.91
CA VAL A 30 -10.71 10.54 -8.64
C VAL A 30 -9.42 11.30 -8.34
N LYS A 31 -8.50 11.42 -9.30
CA LYS A 31 -7.21 12.13 -9.13
C LYS A 31 -7.40 13.57 -8.66
N ASN A 32 -8.39 14.28 -9.18
CA ASN A 32 -8.68 15.68 -8.83
C ASN A 32 -9.56 15.83 -7.58
N GLY A 33 -10.15 14.73 -7.10
CA GLY A 33 -10.93 14.72 -5.87
C GLY A 33 -10.05 14.69 -4.62
N THR A 34 -10.71 14.74 -3.47
CA THR A 34 -10.10 14.63 -2.14
C THR A 34 -10.71 13.46 -1.38
N MET A 35 -10.04 12.98 -0.35
CA MET A 35 -10.62 11.98 0.56
C MET A 35 -11.27 12.67 1.75
N ASN A 36 -12.29 12.04 2.32
CA ASN A 36 -12.90 12.46 3.58
C ASN A 36 -11.84 12.44 4.70
N GLY A 37 -11.72 13.55 5.43
CA GLY A 37 -10.69 13.81 6.44
C GLY A 37 -9.39 14.41 5.88
N TYR A 38 -9.27 14.58 4.56
CA TYR A 38 -8.07 15.09 3.87
C TYR A 38 -8.44 16.09 2.75
N GLU A 39 -9.39 16.98 2.99
CA GLU A 39 -10.03 17.85 1.99
C GLU A 39 -9.11 18.94 1.41
N THR A 40 -7.93 19.16 2.01
CA THR A 40 -6.99 20.20 1.58
C THR A 40 -6.01 19.73 0.50
N THR A 41 -5.93 18.43 0.25
CA THR A 41 -4.96 17.83 -0.69
C THR A 41 -5.67 16.86 -1.63
N THR A 42 -5.47 17.03 -2.93
CA THR A 42 -6.03 16.11 -3.92
C THR A 42 -5.36 14.74 -3.84
N ILE A 43 -6.10 13.70 -4.23
CA ILE A 43 -5.57 12.33 -4.26
C ILE A 43 -4.32 12.26 -5.12
N SER A 44 -4.33 12.89 -6.30
CA SER A 44 -3.14 12.93 -7.17
C SER A 44 -1.93 13.54 -6.49
N LYS A 45 -2.10 14.66 -5.78
CA LYS A 45 -0.98 15.35 -5.14
C LYS A 45 -0.35 14.51 -4.04
N ALA A 46 -1.17 13.87 -3.19
CA ALA A 46 -0.68 12.99 -2.14
C ALA A 46 -0.01 11.72 -2.71
N PHE A 47 -0.66 11.06 -3.67
CA PHE A 47 -0.18 9.79 -4.21
C PHE A 47 1.02 9.96 -5.15
N ASP A 48 1.03 10.98 -6.01
CA ASP A 48 2.15 11.24 -6.93
C ASP A 48 3.41 11.69 -6.15
N ALA A 49 3.28 12.19 -4.90
CA ALA A 49 4.41 12.48 -4.00
C ALA A 49 4.87 11.25 -3.20
N SER A 50 3.96 10.32 -2.92
CA SER A 50 4.19 9.20 -1.99
C SER A 50 4.66 7.92 -2.69
N PHE A 51 4.48 7.81 -4.00
CA PHE A 51 4.69 6.56 -4.71
C PHE A 51 5.42 6.76 -6.04
N ASP A 52 6.29 5.80 -6.35
CA ASP A 52 7.00 5.68 -7.61
C ASP A 52 6.29 4.68 -8.55
N GLU A 53 6.68 4.67 -9.82
CA GLU A 53 6.21 3.73 -10.85
C GLU A 53 4.68 3.61 -10.90
N THR A 54 4.00 4.77 -10.89
CA THR A 54 2.54 4.82 -10.72
C THR A 54 1.78 4.47 -12.01
N LYS A 55 0.65 3.77 -11.84
CA LYS A 55 -0.30 3.45 -12.90
C LYS A 55 -1.72 3.65 -12.40
N TRP A 56 -2.54 4.26 -13.23
CA TRP A 56 -3.97 4.45 -13.00
C TRP A 56 -4.77 3.73 -14.08
N GLU A 57 -5.82 3.03 -13.70
CA GLU A 57 -6.71 2.35 -14.64
C GLU A 57 -8.15 2.32 -14.15
N VAL A 58 -9.08 2.13 -15.09
CA VAL A 58 -10.51 1.99 -14.81
C VAL A 58 -10.95 0.62 -15.30
N PHE A 59 -11.76 -0.06 -14.51
CA PHE A 59 -12.42 -1.29 -14.92
C PHE A 59 -13.80 -1.41 -14.28
N GLU A 60 -14.61 -2.31 -14.81
CA GLU A 60 -15.91 -2.66 -14.21
C GLU A 60 -15.75 -3.94 -13.38
N SER A 61 -16.20 -3.91 -12.12
CA SER A 61 -16.19 -5.08 -11.24
C SER A 61 -17.18 -6.13 -11.74
N LYS A 62 -17.06 -7.38 -11.24
CA LYS A 62 -18.05 -8.44 -11.53
C LYS A 62 -19.48 -8.08 -11.10
N LYS A 63 -19.66 -7.05 -10.26
CA LYS A 63 -20.95 -6.56 -9.79
C LYS A 63 -21.48 -5.36 -10.61
N GLY A 64 -20.78 -4.96 -11.68
CA GLY A 64 -21.15 -3.80 -12.49
C GLY A 64 -20.71 -2.46 -11.89
N GLU A 65 -19.83 -2.47 -10.88
CA GLU A 65 -19.33 -1.23 -10.27
C GLU A 65 -18.18 -0.67 -11.08
N LYS A 66 -18.16 0.64 -11.28
CA LYS A 66 -17.04 1.32 -11.92
C LYS A 66 -15.94 1.57 -10.90
N VAL A 67 -14.78 0.95 -11.10
CA VAL A 67 -13.63 0.99 -10.18
C VAL A 67 -12.48 1.75 -10.83
N VAL A 68 -11.94 2.73 -10.11
CA VAL A 68 -10.65 3.37 -10.42
C VAL A 68 -9.60 2.73 -9.54
N GLN A 69 -8.54 2.22 -10.15
CA GLN A 69 -7.42 1.58 -9.46
C GLN A 69 -6.14 2.36 -9.66
N PHE A 70 -5.44 2.58 -8.54
CA PHE A 70 -4.06 3.00 -8.48
C PHE A 70 -3.17 1.79 -8.16
N ALA A 71 -2.07 1.66 -8.90
CA ALA A 71 -0.95 0.81 -8.54
C ALA A 71 0.33 1.65 -8.52
N GLY A 72 1.22 1.36 -7.59
CA GLY A 72 2.52 2.04 -7.48
C GLY A 72 3.46 1.29 -6.56
N LYS A 73 4.60 1.90 -6.27
CA LYS A 73 5.59 1.39 -5.32
C LYS A 73 5.89 2.45 -4.26
N ILE A 74 6.10 2.04 -3.02
CA ILE A 74 6.49 2.97 -1.95
C ILE A 74 7.76 3.72 -2.34
N SER A 75 7.71 5.06 -2.34
CA SER A 75 8.88 5.88 -2.61
C SER A 75 9.84 5.91 -1.43
N GLU A 76 11.07 6.36 -1.66
CA GLU A 76 12.04 6.55 -0.58
C GLU A 76 11.54 7.57 0.46
N ASP A 77 10.90 8.65 0.01
CA ASP A 77 10.37 9.70 0.88
C ASP A 77 9.19 9.20 1.73
N LEU A 78 8.30 8.39 1.14
CA LEU A 78 7.21 7.78 1.89
C LEU A 78 7.75 6.78 2.94
N HIS A 79 8.74 5.96 2.57
CA HIS A 79 9.40 5.06 3.52
C HIS A 79 9.98 5.83 4.72
N LYS A 80 10.73 6.91 4.46
CA LYS A 80 11.32 7.75 5.52
C LYS A 80 10.24 8.41 6.39
N SER A 81 9.19 8.95 5.78
CA SER A 81 8.09 9.59 6.50
C SER A 81 7.33 8.59 7.38
N ALA A 82 7.02 7.40 6.85
CA ALA A 82 6.37 6.33 7.59
C ALA A 82 7.20 5.90 8.80
N SER A 83 8.50 5.64 8.60
CA SER A 83 9.43 5.28 9.67
C SER A 83 9.53 6.38 10.74
N ARG A 84 9.58 7.66 10.34
CA ARG A 84 9.63 8.79 11.27
C ARG A 84 8.34 8.94 12.08
N ILE A 85 7.17 8.86 11.44
CA ILE A 85 5.88 9.01 12.11
C ILE A 85 5.67 7.88 13.11
N ILE A 86 5.92 6.64 12.69
CA ILE A 86 5.78 5.48 13.57
C ILE A 86 6.76 5.55 14.74
N ALA A 87 8.03 5.88 14.50
CA ALA A 87 8.97 6.06 15.61
C ALA A 87 8.53 7.17 16.59
N ALA A 88 8.05 8.31 16.09
CA ALA A 88 7.56 9.41 16.93
C ALA A 88 6.33 9.02 17.77
N GLU A 89 5.38 8.28 17.21
CA GLU A 89 4.19 7.81 17.93
C GLU A 89 4.51 6.81 19.02
N LEU A 90 5.58 6.05 18.82
CA LEU A 90 6.07 5.12 19.82
C LEU A 90 6.89 5.85 20.90
N GLY A 91 6.99 7.18 20.82
CA GLY A 91 7.76 7.99 21.73
C GLY A 91 9.25 7.76 21.60
N ILE A 92 9.72 7.19 20.49
CA ILE A 92 11.13 7.03 20.17
C ILE A 92 11.57 8.30 19.45
N GLY A 93 12.46 9.07 20.08
CA GLY A 93 13.05 10.22 19.43
C GLY A 93 13.75 9.80 18.13
N VAL A 94 13.24 10.23 16.98
CA VAL A 94 13.93 10.11 15.69
C VAL A 94 15.03 11.14 15.66
N LYS A 95 16.10 10.87 16.39
CA LYS A 95 17.37 11.57 16.23
C LYS A 95 18.43 10.52 15.98
N ASP A 96 19.55 10.97 15.44
CA ASP A 96 20.84 10.27 15.35
C ASP A 96 21.39 9.79 16.72
N GLU A 97 20.52 9.63 17.73
CA GLU A 97 20.73 9.34 19.14
C GLU A 97 19.74 8.25 19.60
N ILE A 98 19.78 7.07 18.98
CA ILE A 98 19.12 5.85 19.52
C ILE A 98 19.78 5.42 20.86
N ALA A 99 20.89 6.03 21.25
CA ALA A 99 21.67 5.72 22.44
C ALA A 99 21.00 6.08 23.80
N GLN A 100 19.79 6.64 23.82
CA GLN A 100 19.20 7.19 25.06
C GLN A 100 17.94 6.47 25.59
N TYR A 101 17.36 5.53 24.84
CA TYR A 101 16.22 4.73 25.33
C TYR A 101 16.69 3.37 25.86
N GLY A 102 16.31 3.04 27.08
CA GLY A 102 16.58 1.72 27.67
C GLY A 102 15.94 0.61 26.83
N SER A 103 16.72 -0.45 26.56
CA SER A 103 16.42 -1.58 25.68
C SER A 103 15.01 -2.17 25.76
N TYR A 104 14.41 -2.16 26.96
CA TYR A 104 13.10 -2.76 27.22
C TYR A 104 11.92 -1.96 26.63
N GLU A 105 11.99 -0.63 26.64
CA GLU A 105 10.92 0.21 26.08
C GLU A 105 10.90 0.11 24.56
N ALA A 106 12.07 0.04 23.91
CA ALA A 106 12.18 -0.24 22.48
C ALA A 106 11.55 -1.60 22.10
N TYR A 107 11.63 -2.61 22.99
CA TYR A 107 11.02 -3.94 22.76
C TYR A 107 9.51 -3.93 22.83
N LEU A 108 8.96 -3.35 23.90
CA LEU A 108 7.52 -3.19 24.02
C LEU A 108 6.95 -2.36 22.86
N VAL A 109 7.73 -1.41 22.37
CA VAL A 109 7.40 -0.62 21.19
C VAL A 109 7.34 -1.46 19.91
N VAL A 110 8.36 -2.26 19.59
CA VAL A 110 8.31 -3.17 18.43
C VAL A 110 7.11 -4.11 18.56
N CYS A 111 6.92 -4.72 19.73
CA CYS A 111 5.81 -5.61 20.01
C CYS A 111 4.43 -4.95 19.85
N ARG A 112 4.30 -3.62 20.05
CA ARG A 112 3.05 -2.87 19.81
C ARG A 112 2.73 -2.68 18.33
N VAL A 113 3.74 -2.70 17.45
CA VAL A 113 3.56 -2.45 16.02
C VAL A 113 3.46 -3.74 15.21
N ILE A 114 4.27 -4.75 15.53
CA ILE A 114 4.35 -5.99 14.75
C ILE A 114 3.90 -7.24 15.49
N SER A 115 3.34 -7.12 16.69
CA SER A 115 3.05 -8.23 17.62
C SER A 115 4.31 -8.84 18.25
N TYR A 116 4.12 -9.53 19.39
CA TYR A 116 5.22 -10.17 20.11
C TYR A 116 5.82 -11.32 19.29
N GLU A 117 4.99 -12.10 18.60
CA GLU A 117 5.41 -13.24 17.79
C GLU A 117 6.37 -12.79 16.69
N ARG A 118 6.05 -11.70 15.98
CA ARG A 118 6.91 -11.20 14.91
C ARG A 118 8.22 -10.63 15.44
N ALA A 119 8.17 -9.95 16.58
CA ALA A 119 9.38 -9.46 17.25
C ALA A 119 10.30 -10.62 17.65
N ALA A 120 9.73 -11.71 18.18
CA ALA A 120 10.47 -12.93 18.52
C ALA A 120 11.06 -13.63 17.30
N GLU A 121 10.30 -13.76 16.19
CA GLU A 121 10.80 -14.30 14.92
C GLU A 121 11.99 -13.50 14.38
N LEU A 122 11.93 -12.16 14.46
CA LEU A 122 13.03 -11.29 14.04
C LEU A 122 14.26 -11.46 14.93
N ALA A 123 14.08 -11.53 16.25
CA ALA A 123 15.18 -11.77 17.19
C ALA A 123 15.88 -13.11 16.91
N GLU A 124 15.12 -14.19 16.73
CA GLU A 124 15.65 -15.51 16.39
C GLU A 124 16.39 -15.51 15.05
N LYS A 125 15.82 -14.87 14.02
CA LYS A 125 16.44 -14.73 12.69
C LYS A 125 17.78 -14.00 12.74
N LEU A 126 17.92 -13.04 13.66
CA LEU A 126 19.16 -12.29 13.89
C LEU A 126 20.16 -13.04 14.79
N GLY A 127 19.82 -14.25 15.25
CA GLY A 127 20.68 -15.09 16.09
C GLY A 127 20.61 -14.78 17.58
N PHE A 128 19.58 -14.05 18.02
CA PHE A 128 19.39 -13.66 19.41
C PHE A 128 18.36 -14.53 20.11
N LYS A 129 18.57 -14.78 21.41
CA LYS A 129 17.57 -15.45 22.24
C LYS A 129 16.64 -14.40 22.88
N PRO A 130 15.32 -14.61 22.89
CA PRO A 130 14.36 -13.63 23.43
C PRO A 130 14.53 -13.29 24.92
N ASP A 131 15.28 -14.09 25.69
CA ASP A 131 15.56 -13.89 27.11
C ASP A 131 16.79 -13.00 27.37
N GLU A 132 17.58 -12.68 26.35
CA GLU A 132 18.66 -11.70 26.45
C GLU A 132 18.06 -10.29 26.33
N THR A 133 17.82 -9.62 27.45
CA THR A 133 17.42 -8.19 27.56
C THR A 133 18.52 -7.22 27.11
N ASN A 134 19.29 -7.61 26.10
CA ASN A 134 20.45 -6.90 25.60
C ASN A 134 20.00 -5.80 24.63
N GLU A 135 20.33 -4.56 24.97
CA GLU A 135 20.12 -3.36 24.18
C GLU A 135 20.53 -3.48 22.72
N GLN A 136 21.60 -4.25 22.44
CA GLN A 136 22.07 -4.49 21.08
C GLN A 136 21.08 -5.30 20.25
N VAL A 137 20.47 -6.33 20.84
CA VAL A 137 19.41 -7.15 20.21
C VAL A 137 18.24 -6.25 19.85
N MET A 138 17.88 -5.39 20.79
CA MET A 138 16.71 -4.56 20.66
C MET A 138 16.87 -3.46 19.61
N ASN A 139 18.02 -2.82 19.60
CA ASN A 139 18.38 -1.88 18.55
C ASN A 139 18.48 -2.58 17.19
N ALA A 140 18.97 -3.82 17.13
CA ALA A 140 19.05 -4.57 15.88
C ALA A 140 17.65 -4.94 15.33
N VAL A 141 16.76 -5.46 16.18
CA VAL A 141 15.36 -5.78 15.83
C VAL A 141 14.62 -4.51 15.41
N PHE A 142 14.80 -3.40 16.13
CA PHE A 142 14.16 -2.13 15.79
C PHE A 142 14.68 -1.54 14.49
N ASN A 143 15.99 -1.57 14.25
CA ASN A 143 16.58 -1.09 12.99
C ASN A 143 16.16 -1.97 11.81
N ASP A 144 16.09 -3.29 11.98
CA ASP A 144 15.57 -4.19 10.95
C ASP A 144 14.08 -3.92 10.69
N PHE A 145 13.29 -3.68 11.75
CA PHE A 145 11.90 -3.26 11.62
C PHE A 145 11.79 -1.98 10.81
N LEU A 146 12.46 -0.89 11.19
CA LEU A 146 12.39 0.38 10.45
C LEU A 146 12.89 0.25 9.00
N THR A 147 13.85 -0.63 8.74
CA THR A 147 14.38 -0.89 7.38
C THR A 147 13.38 -1.63 6.50
N ASN A 148 12.61 -2.55 7.08
CA ASN A 148 11.66 -3.40 6.35
C ASN A 148 10.21 -2.87 6.42
N PHE A 149 9.92 -1.99 7.37
CA PHE A 149 8.63 -1.32 7.52
C PHE A 149 8.44 -0.34 6.36
N TRP A 150 7.32 -0.50 5.63
CA TRP A 150 7.04 0.30 4.44
C TRP A 150 8.24 0.38 3.50
N LYS A 151 8.89 -0.77 3.27
CA LYS A 151 10.12 -0.83 2.48
C LYS A 151 9.93 -0.19 1.12
N GLN A 152 10.87 0.68 0.73
CA GLN A 152 10.92 1.27 -0.60
C GLN A 152 10.79 0.21 -1.71
N GLY A 153 10.06 0.53 -2.76
CA GLY A 153 9.84 -0.37 -3.89
C GLY A 153 8.76 -1.42 -3.67
N THR A 154 8.21 -1.55 -2.44
CA THR A 154 7.12 -2.48 -2.16
C THR A 154 5.87 -2.05 -2.94
N PRO A 155 5.24 -2.96 -3.70
CA PRO A 155 4.07 -2.63 -4.50
C PRO A 155 2.85 -2.37 -3.61
N VAL A 156 2.00 -1.45 -4.07
CA VAL A 156 0.74 -1.11 -3.43
C VAL A 156 -0.38 -1.08 -4.45
N THR A 157 -1.60 -1.33 -4.00
CA THR A 157 -2.83 -1.15 -4.79
C THR A 157 -3.87 -0.40 -3.96
N VAL A 158 -4.51 0.59 -4.56
CA VAL A 158 -5.62 1.33 -3.95
C VAL A 158 -6.76 1.44 -4.94
N GLN A 159 -8.00 1.24 -4.50
CA GLN A 159 -9.18 1.29 -5.36
C GLN A 159 -10.24 2.22 -4.79
N TRP A 160 -10.91 2.92 -5.70
CA TRP A 160 -12.09 3.72 -5.43
C TRP A 160 -13.25 3.25 -6.30
N ILE A 161 -14.43 3.17 -5.72
CA ILE A 161 -15.68 2.90 -6.44
C ILE A 161 -16.39 4.22 -6.70
N ILE A 162 -16.68 4.51 -7.97
CA ILE A 162 -17.51 5.66 -8.35
C ILE A 162 -18.97 5.35 -8.00
N THR A 163 -19.66 6.31 -7.38
CA THR A 163 -21.06 6.15 -6.99
C THR A 163 -21.96 5.96 -8.22
N PRO A 164 -23.10 5.25 -8.10
CA PRO A 164 -23.98 5.01 -9.26
C PRO A 164 -24.48 6.27 -9.96
N ASP A 165 -24.58 7.40 -9.25
CA ASP A 165 -24.96 8.70 -9.80
C ASP A 165 -23.81 9.46 -10.50
N GLY A 166 -22.58 8.93 -10.43
CA GLY A 166 -21.38 9.53 -11.02
C GLY A 166 -20.92 10.82 -10.36
N LYS A 167 -21.47 11.19 -9.20
CA LYS A 167 -21.18 12.47 -8.52
C LYS A 167 -20.17 12.35 -7.38
N GLY A 168 -19.83 11.14 -6.98
CA GLY A 168 -18.87 10.87 -5.92
C GLY A 168 -18.10 9.58 -6.15
N PHE A 169 -17.19 9.31 -5.23
CA PHE A 169 -16.46 8.04 -5.17
C PHE A 169 -16.14 7.72 -3.71
N ASN A 170 -15.89 6.45 -3.41
CA ASN A 170 -15.50 5.99 -2.09
C ASN A 170 -14.27 5.10 -2.18
N LEU A 171 -13.34 5.26 -1.24
CA LEU A 171 -12.26 4.31 -1.05
C LEU A 171 -12.86 2.94 -0.70
N SER A 172 -12.53 1.92 -1.49
CA SER A 172 -13.11 0.58 -1.33
C SER A 172 -12.07 -0.46 -0.93
N HIS A 173 -10.82 -0.28 -1.33
CA HIS A 173 -9.77 -1.25 -1.09
C HIS A 173 -8.39 -0.59 -1.03
N MET A 174 -7.55 -1.10 -0.13
CA MET A 174 -6.12 -0.83 -0.06
C MET A 174 -5.42 -2.15 0.22
N SER A 175 -4.34 -2.43 -0.50
CA SER A 175 -3.51 -3.61 -0.24
C SER A 175 -2.03 -3.36 -0.52
N SER A 176 -1.22 -3.84 0.41
CA SER A 176 0.22 -4.01 0.29
C SER A 176 0.68 -4.89 1.44
N ASN A 177 1.71 -5.71 1.23
CA ASN A 177 2.36 -6.42 2.33
C ASN A 177 3.02 -5.45 3.33
N ALA A 178 3.36 -4.23 2.89
CA ALA A 178 3.87 -3.18 3.76
C ALA A 178 2.84 -2.65 4.77
N TRP A 179 1.55 -2.89 4.52
CA TRP A 179 0.44 -2.36 5.31
C TRP A 179 -0.23 -3.42 6.19
N GLU A 180 0.34 -4.62 6.26
CA GLU A 180 -0.19 -5.71 7.05
C GLU A 180 -0.37 -5.31 8.52
N GLY A 181 -1.55 -5.56 9.07
CA GLY A 181 -1.90 -5.19 10.45
C GLY A 181 -2.22 -3.70 10.68
N MET A 182 -2.19 -2.85 9.64
CA MET A 182 -2.51 -1.42 9.78
C MET A 182 -3.93 -1.08 9.34
N GLU A 183 -4.60 -0.24 10.14
CA GLU A 183 -5.89 0.36 9.78
C GLU A 183 -5.76 1.34 8.60
N PHE A 184 -6.77 1.39 7.73
CA PHE A 184 -6.75 2.28 6.56
C PHE A 184 -6.57 3.75 6.94
N SER A 185 -7.25 4.23 7.98
CA SER A 185 -7.10 5.61 8.46
C SER A 185 -5.66 5.95 8.83
N LYS A 186 -4.92 4.97 9.37
CA LYS A 186 -3.51 5.14 9.72
C LYS A 186 -2.63 5.26 8.49
N ILE A 187 -2.83 4.37 7.53
CA ILE A 187 -2.11 4.36 6.25
C ILE A 187 -2.33 5.69 5.53
N LEU A 188 -3.57 6.17 5.46
CA LEU A 188 -3.90 7.44 4.82
C LEU A 188 -3.28 8.64 5.55
N THR A 189 -3.23 8.62 6.88
CA THR A 189 -2.58 9.69 7.66
C THR A 189 -1.11 9.83 7.30
N ILE A 190 -0.41 8.72 7.06
CA ILE A 190 0.99 8.71 6.64
C ILE A 190 1.15 9.17 5.19
N ILE A 191 0.26 8.74 4.28
CA ILE A 191 0.32 9.15 2.86
C ILE A 191 0.05 10.66 2.68
N TYR A 192 -0.74 11.26 3.58
CA TYR A 192 -1.15 12.67 3.50
C TYR A 192 -0.37 13.61 4.42
N SER A 193 0.67 13.12 5.12
CA SER A 193 1.53 13.94 5.99
C SER A 193 2.56 14.73 5.19
#